data_AF-A0A3N4K6X7-F1
#
_entry.id   AF-A0A3N4K6X7-F1
#
_cell.length_a   1.000
_cell.length_b   1.000
_cell.length_c   1.000
_cell.angle_alpha   90.00
_cell.angle_beta   90.00
_cell.angle_gamma   90.00
#
_symmetry.space_group_name_H-M   'P 1'
#
loop_
_entity.id
_entity.type
_entity.pdbx_description
1 polymer ?
#
loop_
_entity_poly.entity_id
_entity_poly.type
_entity_poly.pdbx_seq_one_letter_code
_entity_poly.pdbx_strand_id
1 'polypeptide(L)' 'DVNTKNNKGETPLWTAARDGHESIVAMLLAVDGVNMNAKDKEGKTPLSVALLNSEYAVADLLRAAGASDTCDSEPS' A
#
# COMPACT_ATOMS: atom_id res chain seq x y z
N ASP A 1 9.84 10.27 -7.79
CA ASP A 1 9.60 8.83 -7.94
C ASP A 1 8.27 8.52 -7.25
N VAL A 2 7.39 7.72 -7.86
CA VAL A 2 6.06 7.37 -7.29
C VAL A 2 6.18 6.56 -5.99
N ASN A 3 7.34 5.97 -5.74
CA ASN A 3 7.65 5.17 -4.56
C ASN A 3 8.50 5.92 -3.52
N THR A 4 8.69 7.24 -3.66
CA THR A 4 9.45 8.02 -2.68
C THR A 4 8.84 7.87 -1.29
N LYS A 5 9.66 7.49 -0.32
CA LYS A 5 9.23 7.30 1.07
C LYS A 5 9.37 8.59 1.87
N ASN A 6 8.40 8.87 2.72
CA ASN A 6 8.50 9.94 3.71
C ASN A 6 9.36 9.51 4.92
N ASN A 7 9.46 10.37 5.94
CA ASN A 7 10.25 10.10 7.15
C ASN A 7 9.79 8.89 7.97
N LYS A 8 8.58 8.36 7.70
CA LYS A 8 8.02 7.15 8.33
C LYS A 8 8.17 5.91 7.44
N GLY A 9 8.79 6.04 6.27
CA GLY A 9 8.91 4.95 5.30
C GLY A 9 7.67 4.76 4.42
N GLU A 10 6.68 5.65 4.52
CA GLU A 10 5.41 5.53 3.81
C GLU A 10 5.56 6.08 2.38
N THR A 11 5.08 5.33 1.38
CA THR A 11 4.96 5.80 -0.01
C THR A 11 3.65 6.57 -0.21
N PRO A 12 3.49 7.35 -1.30
CA PRO A 12 2.20 7.97 -1.65
C PRO A 12 1.03 6.99 -1.65
N LEU A 13 1.25 5.77 -2.16
CA LEU A 13 0.24 4.71 -2.17
C LEU A 13 -0.12 4.23 -0.76
N TRP A 14 0.88 4.09 0.12
CA TRP A 14 0.65 3.75 1.52
C TRP A 14 -0.21 4.82 2.21
N THR A 15 0.10 6.10 2.02
CA THR A 15 -0.65 7.20 2.63
C THR A 15 -2.08 7.27 2.10
N ALA A 16 -2.26 7.16 0.77
CA ALA A 16 -3.58 7.12 0.15
C ALA A 16 -4.41 5.93 0.66
N ALA A 17 -3.75 4.79 0.92
CA ALA A 17 -4.44 3.60 1.41
C ALA A 17 -4.88 3.71 2.87
N ARG A 18 -4.03 4.29 3.73
CA ARG A 18 -4.38 4.59 5.13
C ARG A 18 -5.58 5.54 5.22
N ASP A 19 -5.62 6.55 4.35
CA ASP A 19 -6.60 7.63 4.41
C ASP A 19 -7.89 7.34 3.60
N GLY A 20 -8.03 6.14 3.01
CA GLY A 20 -9.25 5.74 2.29
C GLY A 20 -9.43 6.39 0.91
N HIS A 21 -8.38 6.95 0.30
CA HIS A 21 -8.49 7.71 -0.95
C HIS A 21 -8.54 6.82 -2.20
N GLU A 22 -9.66 6.12 -2.41
CA GLU A 22 -9.88 5.17 -3.51
C GLU A 22 -9.43 5.68 -4.90
N SER A 23 -9.82 6.90 -5.27
CA SER A 23 -9.47 7.48 -6.58
C SER A 23 -7.96 7.68 -6.74
N ILE A 24 -7.28 8.09 -5.67
CA ILE A 24 -5.83 8.29 -5.69
C ILE A 24 -5.12 6.94 -5.74
N VAL A 25 -5.61 5.95 -4.99
CA VAL A 25 -5.10 4.57 -5.03
C VAL A 25 -5.19 4.01 -6.45
N ALA A 26 -6.35 4.13 -7.11
CA ALA A 26 -6.53 3.68 -8.49
C ALA A 26 -5.58 4.38 -9.47
N MET A 27 -5.40 5.70 -9.34
CA MET A 27 -4.44 6.44 -10.18
C MET A 27 -3.00 5.98 -9.97
N LEU A 28 -2.59 5.78 -8.71
CA LEU A 28 -1.23 5.35 -8.38
C LEU A 28 -0.95 3.92 -8.85
N LEU A 29 -1.93 3.01 -8.76
CA LEU A 29 -1.83 1.64 -9.25
C LEU A 29 -1.67 1.54 -10.77
N ALA A 30 -2.14 2.55 -11.51
CA ALA A 30 -1.98 2.64 -12.96
C ALA A 30 -0.60 3.19 -13.39
N VAL A 31 0.26 3.60 -12.45
CA VAL A 31 1.60 4.11 -12.74
C VAL A 31 2.59 2.94 -12.85
N ASP A 32 3.29 2.86 -13.98
CA ASP A 32 4.34 1.87 -14.19
C ASP A 32 5.42 1.93 -13.10
N GLY A 33 5.78 0.75 -12.57
CA GLY A 33 6.81 0.62 -11.55
C GLY A 33 6.37 1.00 -10.13
N VAL A 34 5.08 1.24 -9.87
CA VAL A 34 4.60 1.43 -8.51
C VAL A 34 4.82 0.18 -7.65
N ASN A 35 5.37 0.37 -6.45
CA ASN A 35 5.57 -0.70 -5.48
C ASN A 35 4.37 -0.76 -4.52
N MET A 36 3.39 -1.58 -4.89
CA MET A 36 2.16 -1.76 -4.11
C MET A 36 2.35 -2.48 -2.76
N ASN A 37 3.47 -3.16 -2.57
CA ASN A 37 3.80 -3.87 -1.33
C ASN A 37 4.90 -3.14 -0.53
N ALA A 38 5.13 -1.86 -0.81
CA ALA A 38 6.13 -1.08 -0.11
C ALA A 38 5.83 -0.99 1.39
N LYS A 39 6.74 -1.50 2.22
CA LYS A 39 6.62 -1.45 3.67
C LYS A 39 7.05 -0.10 4.25
N ASP A 40 6.31 0.40 5.22
CA ASP A 40 6.74 1.49 6.10
C ASP A 40 7.85 1.03 7.08
N LYS A 41 8.25 1.88 8.02
CA LYS A 41 9.25 1.54 9.04
C LYS A 41 8.77 0.49 10.06
N GLU A 42 7.47 0.26 10.16
CA GLU A 42 6.86 -0.75 11.04
C GLU A 42 6.59 -2.08 10.30
N GLY A 43 6.95 -2.16 9.02
CA GLY A 43 6.72 -3.34 8.20
C GLY A 43 5.31 -3.43 7.58
N LYS A 44 4.48 -2.39 7.72
CA LYS A 44 3.11 -2.34 7.21
C LYS A 44 3.08 -1.99 5.73
N THR A 45 2.33 -2.75 4.95
CA THR A 45 2.02 -2.51 3.53
C THR A 45 0.81 -1.57 3.39
N PRO A 46 0.58 -0.98 2.21
CA PRO A 46 -0.65 -0.24 1.90
C PRO A 46 -1.93 -1.07 2.17
N LEU A 47 -1.91 -2.38 1.87
CA LEU A 47 -3.05 -3.27 2.13
C LEU A 47 -3.30 -3.43 3.63
N SER A 48 -2.26 -3.75 4.41
CA SER A 48 -2.38 -3.94 5.85
C SER A 48 -2.91 -2.67 6.54
N VAL A 49 -2.46 -1.48 6.14
CA VAL A 49 -2.92 -0.23 6.76
C VAL A 49 -4.35 0.11 6.36
N ALA A 50 -4.78 -0.18 5.12
CA ALA A 50 -6.17 -0.03 4.72
C ALA A 50 -7.10 -0.91 5.58
N LEU A 51 -6.72 -2.18 5.79
CA LEU A 51 -7.50 -3.10 6.62
C LEU A 51 -7.55 -2.67 8.10
N LEU A 52 -6.43 -2.19 8.64
CA LEU A 52 -6.37 -1.68 10.02
C LEU A 52 -7.26 -0.44 10.24
N ASN A 53 -7.44 0.38 9.21
CA ASN A 53 -8.33 1.55 9.25
C ASN A 53 -9.76 1.26 8.76
N SER A 54 -10.08 -0.01 8.45
CA SER A 54 -11.39 -0.43 7.93
C SER A 54 -11.75 0.17 6.56
N GLU A 55 -10.74 0.52 5.76
CA GLU A 55 -10.89 1.05 4.40
C GLU A 55 -11.06 -0.11 3.39
N TYR A 56 -12.18 -0.83 3.50
CA TYR A 56 -12.41 -2.07 2.76
C TYR A 56 -12.42 -1.89 1.24
N ALA A 57 -12.97 -0.78 0.74
CA ALA A 57 -13.00 -0.49 -0.70
C ALA A 57 -11.58 -0.34 -1.28
N VAL A 58 -10.70 0.34 -0.54
CA VAL A 58 -9.28 0.44 -0.89
C VAL A 58 -8.57 -0.91 -0.78
N ALA A 59 -8.84 -1.68 0.27
CA ALA A 59 -8.26 -3.00 0.43
C ALA A 59 -8.64 -3.94 -0.74
N ASP A 60 -9.89 -3.88 -1.19
CA ASP A 60 -10.36 -4.62 -2.36
C ASP A 60 -9.67 -4.16 -3.66
N LEU A 61 -9.49 -2.85 -3.85
CA LEU A 61 -8.72 -2.31 -5.00
C LEU A 61 -7.28 -2.81 -5.00
N LEU A 62 -6.60 -2.75 -3.85
CA LEU A 62 -5.23 -3.22 -3.70
C LEU A 62 -5.13 -4.73 -3.96
N ARG A 63 -6.06 -5.53 -3.44
CA ARG A 63 -6.10 -6.97 -3.66
C ARG A 63 -6.39 -7.32 -5.12
N ALA A 64 -7.27 -6.59 -5.78
CA ALA A 64 -7.55 -6.72 -7.21
C ALA A 64 -6.32 -6.41 -8.07
N ALA A 65 -5.46 -5.48 -7.62
CA ALA A 65 -4.19 -5.16 -8.26
C ALA A 65 -3.07 -6.17 -7.95
N GLY A 66 -3.31 -7.15 -7.08
CA GLY A 66 -2.34 -8.19 -6.71
C GLY A 66 -1.48 -7.85 -5.50
N ALA A 67 -1.83 -6.82 -4.71
CA ALA A 67 -1.16 -6.57 -3.44
C ALA A 67 -1.43 -7.73 -2.47
N SER A 68 -0.39 -8.14 -1.76
CA SER A 68 -0.45 -9.25 -0.81
C SER A 68 0.02 -8.80 0.56
N ASP A 69 -0.67 -9.30 1.59
CA ASP A 69 -0.26 -9.15 3.00
C ASP A 69 0.83 -10.15 3.38
N THR A 70 1.56 -10.70 2.40
CA THR A 70 2.70 -11.56 2.67
C THR A 70 3.77 -10.71 3.35
N CYS A 71 3.73 -10.71 4.68
CA CYS A 71 4.93 -10.76 5.49
C CYS A 71 5.76 -11.91 4.91
N ASP A 72 6.58 -11.63 3.90
CA ASP A 72 7.79 -12.41 3.64
C ASP A 72 8.60 -12.32 4.94
N SER A 73 8.23 -13.20 5.86
CA SER A 73 9.16 -13.90 6.71
C SER A 73 10.01 -14.65 5.70
N GLU A 74 11.20 -14.14 5.39
CA GLU A 74 12.25 -15.03 4.85
C GLU A 74 12.28 -16.24 5.78
N PRO A 75 11.96 -17.46 5.31
CA PRO A 75 12.34 -18.64 6.06
C PRO A 75 13.86 -18.74 5.92
N SER A 76 14.56 -18.43 7.02
CA SER A 76 15.98 -18.79 7.19
C SER A 76 16.20 -20.30 7.09
#